data_AF-A0A8V5G7Q5-F1
#
_entry.id   AF-A0A8V5G7Q5-F1
#
_cell.length_a   1.000
_cell.length_b   1.000
_cell.length_c   1.000
_cell.angle_alpha   90.00
_cell.angle_beta   90.00
_cell.angle_gamma   90.00
#
_symmetry.space_group_name_H-M   'P 1'
#
loop_
_entity.id
_entity.type
_entity.pdbx_description
1 polymer ?
#
loop_
_entity_poly.entity_id
_entity_poly.type
_entity_poly.pdbx_seq_one_letter_code
_entity_poly.pdbx_strand_id
1 'polypeptide(L)'
;SSPRSEANRHSQAQPSPWLQPLAAMKRKSRLCGFCQRADCNPEVLGQFCRQDGLCVHENCLYHASRLNQRGADEEGFYGFLFPDIQEELKRVAQKGQALRSALHYFCCPLCRDMVTFQKEMFRLGIKIPDRLVDAAWEENGAFADHYQRHSSCDSSPCLCPVGREVAEENGPWRLLLCHSCGSCGTHQRCSNLGEDVDSWECRDCSNTGTGEGCSWGAGHKVQRAM
;
A
#
# COMPACT_ATOMS: atom_id res chain seq x y z
N SER A 1 44.88 69.03 -22.58
CA SER A 1 45.47 67.69 -22.77
C SER A 1 44.48 66.65 -22.31
N SER A 2 44.16 65.73 -23.20
CA SER A 2 43.00 64.83 -23.25
C SER A 2 42.80 63.88 -22.06
N PRO A 3 41.56 63.39 -21.86
CA PRO A 3 41.17 62.49 -20.78
C PRO A 3 41.55 61.04 -21.08
N ARG A 4 41.91 60.27 -20.06
CA ARG A 4 42.14 58.83 -20.15
C ARG A 4 40.80 58.12 -19.99
N SER A 5 40.41 57.43 -21.05
CA SER A 5 39.21 56.63 -21.24
C SER A 5 39.15 55.45 -20.27
N GLU A 6 38.21 55.47 -19.33
CA GLU A 6 37.74 54.24 -18.68
C GLU A 6 36.64 53.60 -19.53
N ALA A 7 37.04 52.53 -20.20
CA ALA A 7 36.21 51.71 -21.05
C ALA A 7 35.09 51.07 -20.23
N ASN A 8 33.86 51.48 -20.54
CA ASN A 8 32.61 50.85 -20.15
C ASN A 8 32.55 49.43 -20.73
N ARG A 9 33.04 48.45 -19.95
CA ARG A 9 33.00 47.03 -20.28
C ARG A 9 31.62 46.51 -19.90
N HIS A 10 30.66 46.71 -20.80
CA HIS A 10 29.35 46.07 -20.77
C HIS A 10 29.57 44.55 -20.77
N SER A 11 29.62 43.95 -19.59
CA SER A 11 29.51 42.49 -19.44
C SER A 11 28.09 42.11 -19.84
N GLN A 12 27.95 41.63 -21.07
CA GLN A 12 26.79 40.86 -21.50
C GLN A 12 26.71 39.62 -20.62
N ALA A 13 26.00 39.74 -19.49
CA ALA A 13 25.61 38.59 -18.70
C ALA A 13 24.64 37.78 -19.57
N GLN A 14 25.15 36.70 -20.14
CA GLN A 14 24.31 35.66 -20.73
C GLN A 14 23.34 35.17 -19.63
N PRO A 15 22.02 35.19 -19.86
CA PRO A 15 21.09 34.71 -18.85
C PRO A 15 21.35 33.23 -18.57
N SER A 16 21.39 32.90 -17.28
CA SER A 16 21.59 31.56 -16.74
C SER A 16 20.70 30.51 -17.44
N PRO A 17 21.23 29.32 -17.79
CA PRO A 17 20.44 28.23 -18.39
C PRO A 17 19.27 27.74 -17.54
N TRP A 18 19.20 28.18 -16.28
CA TRP A 18 18.23 27.73 -15.28
C TRP A 18 16.97 28.62 -15.19
N LEU A 19 16.83 29.64 -16.03
CA LEU A 19 15.60 30.43 -16.19
C LEU A 19 14.81 30.00 -17.43
N GLN A 20 14.56 28.70 -17.56
CA GLN A 20 13.47 28.23 -18.42
C GLN A 20 12.17 28.31 -17.60
N PRO A 21 11.09 28.93 -18.11
CA PRO A 21 9.80 28.82 -17.47
C PRO A 21 9.45 27.33 -17.35
N LEU A 22 9.01 26.89 -16.16
CA LEU A 22 8.36 25.59 -15.92
C LEU A 22 6.98 25.51 -16.63
N ALA A 23 6.92 25.99 -17.87
CA ALA A 23 5.80 25.90 -18.78
C ALA A 23 6.05 24.77 -19.78
N ALA A 24 6.37 23.58 -19.28
CA ALA A 24 6.46 22.38 -20.10
C ALA A 24 5.83 21.19 -19.36
N MET A 25 4.81 20.62 -20.02
CA MET A 25 4.06 19.42 -19.68
C MET A 25 3.02 19.49 -18.55
N LYS A 26 2.05 20.41 -18.63
CA LYS A 26 0.68 20.03 -18.21
C LYS A 26 0.17 18.95 -19.16
N ARG A 27 0.50 17.68 -18.90
CA ARG A 27 -0.25 16.55 -19.49
C ARG A 27 -1.70 16.77 -19.08
N LYS A 28 -2.55 17.31 -19.97
CA LYS A 28 -3.99 17.43 -19.70
C LYS A 28 -4.46 16.02 -19.36
N SER A 29 -4.78 15.76 -18.10
CA SER A 29 -5.19 14.44 -17.61
C SER A 29 -6.23 13.86 -18.57
N ARG A 30 -6.00 12.65 -19.09
CA ARG A 30 -7.03 11.90 -19.83
C ARG A 30 -7.91 11.08 -18.90
N LEU A 31 -7.68 11.18 -17.59
CA LEU A 31 -8.41 10.43 -16.58
C LEU A 31 -9.52 11.30 -16.02
N CYS A 32 -10.66 10.68 -15.74
CA CYS A 32 -11.72 11.31 -14.97
C CYS A 32 -11.23 11.65 -13.57
N GLY A 33 -11.50 12.87 -13.09
CA GLY A 33 -11.06 13.32 -11.77
C GLY A 33 -11.69 12.55 -10.61
N PHE A 34 -12.87 11.95 -10.81
CA PHE A 34 -13.58 11.18 -9.78
C PHE A 34 -13.10 9.73 -9.69
N CYS A 35 -13.17 9.00 -10.80
CA CYS A 35 -12.87 7.56 -10.81
C CYS A 35 -11.43 7.23 -11.23
N GLN A 36 -10.66 8.22 -11.70
CA GLN A 36 -9.27 8.08 -12.17
C GLN A 36 -9.09 7.09 -13.34
N ARG A 37 -10.15 6.78 -14.07
CA ARG A 37 -10.10 5.92 -15.27
C ARG A 37 -10.07 6.75 -16.54
N ALA A 38 -9.37 6.24 -17.55
CA ALA A 38 -9.40 6.76 -18.91
C ALA A 38 -10.60 6.22 -19.72
N ASP A 39 -11.23 5.16 -19.21
CA ASP A 39 -12.26 4.40 -19.91
C ASP A 39 -13.41 5.29 -20.32
N CYS A 40 -13.78 5.26 -21.60
CA CYS A 40 -14.84 6.07 -22.16
C CYS A 40 -16.07 5.23 -22.54
N ASN A 41 -16.27 4.04 -21.93
CA ASN A 41 -17.45 3.23 -22.25
C ASN A 41 -18.72 4.04 -21.94
N PRO A 42 -19.42 4.57 -22.96
CA PRO A 42 -20.49 5.54 -22.75
C PRO A 42 -21.72 4.88 -22.12
N GLU A 43 -21.89 3.57 -22.29
CA GLU A 43 -23.04 2.84 -21.75
C GLU A 43 -23.01 2.71 -20.22
N VAL A 44 -21.82 2.71 -19.63
CA VAL A 44 -21.65 2.52 -18.18
C VAL A 44 -21.36 3.83 -17.47
N LEU A 45 -20.50 4.66 -18.05
CA LEU A 45 -19.99 5.87 -17.41
C LEU A 45 -20.64 7.16 -17.96
N GLY A 46 -21.42 7.05 -19.03
CA GLY A 46 -21.97 8.20 -19.74
C GLY A 46 -20.90 8.94 -20.55
N GLN A 47 -21.24 10.14 -21.01
CA GLN A 47 -20.34 10.96 -21.81
C GLN A 47 -19.09 11.38 -21.02
N PHE A 48 -17.94 11.44 -21.70
CA PHE A 48 -16.70 11.98 -21.13
C PHE A 48 -16.59 13.49 -21.40
N CYS A 49 -16.83 14.30 -20.38
CA CYS A 49 -16.79 15.75 -20.44
C CYS A 49 -15.36 16.29 -20.27
N ARG A 50 -14.97 17.27 -21.08
CA ARG A 50 -13.65 17.89 -21.01
C ARG A 50 -13.70 19.38 -21.29
N GLN A 51 -13.25 20.17 -20.32
CA GLN A 51 -13.17 21.63 -20.44
C GLN A 51 -12.10 22.17 -19.49
N ASP A 52 -11.28 23.13 -19.94
CA ASP A 52 -10.27 23.83 -19.12
C ASP A 52 -9.35 22.94 -18.27
N GLY A 53 -9.07 21.73 -18.75
CA GLY A 53 -8.23 20.73 -18.05
C GLY A 53 -8.97 19.87 -17.04
N LEU A 54 -10.25 20.15 -16.76
CA LEU A 54 -11.17 19.28 -16.05
C LEU A 54 -11.63 18.16 -17.00
N CYS A 55 -11.60 16.92 -16.52
CA CYS A 55 -12.08 15.73 -17.23
C CYS A 55 -12.90 14.90 -16.26
N VAL A 56 -14.16 14.63 -16.59
CA VAL A 56 -15.08 13.90 -15.73
C VAL A 56 -16.06 13.09 -16.58
N HIS A 57 -16.49 11.96 -16.07
CA HIS A 57 -17.62 11.22 -16.63
C HIS A 57 -18.94 11.85 -16.17
N GLU A 58 -19.91 11.86 -17.06
CA GLU A 58 -21.30 12.25 -16.78
C GLU A 58 -21.87 11.52 -15.56
N ASN A 59 -21.85 10.19 -15.54
CA ASN A 59 -22.40 9.43 -14.41
C ASN A 59 -21.58 9.66 -13.13
N CYS A 60 -20.29 9.99 -13.22
CA CYS A 60 -19.52 10.36 -12.04
C CYS A 60 -19.94 11.71 -11.45
N LEU A 61 -20.41 12.66 -12.26
CA LEU A 61 -20.97 13.93 -11.77
C LEU A 61 -22.28 13.67 -11.02
N TYR A 62 -23.20 12.92 -11.62
CA TYR A 62 -24.51 12.61 -11.03
C TYR A 62 -24.42 11.82 -9.72
N HIS A 63 -23.38 10.99 -9.55
CA HIS A 63 -23.17 10.20 -8.34
C HIS A 63 -22.20 10.84 -7.33
N ALA A 64 -21.69 12.05 -7.61
CA ALA A 64 -20.83 12.76 -6.67
C ALA A 64 -21.64 13.29 -5.48
N SER A 65 -21.29 12.86 -4.27
CA SER A 65 -22.13 13.06 -3.07
C SER A 65 -22.30 14.51 -2.60
N ARG A 66 -21.62 15.49 -3.20
CA ARG A 66 -21.71 16.92 -2.82
C ARG A 66 -21.88 17.86 -4.01
N LEU A 67 -22.22 17.33 -5.17
CA LEU A 67 -22.54 18.17 -6.32
C LEU A 67 -24.05 18.35 -6.41
N ASN A 68 -24.45 19.60 -6.52
CA ASN A 68 -25.83 19.99 -6.80
C ASN A 68 -25.84 20.75 -8.12
N GLN A 69 -26.81 20.45 -8.97
CA GLN A 69 -27.03 21.20 -10.22
C GLN A 69 -27.65 22.55 -9.87
N ARG A 70 -26.80 23.56 -9.73
CA ARG A 70 -27.21 24.92 -9.36
C ARG A 70 -27.22 25.87 -10.56
N GLY A 71 -26.49 25.53 -11.62
CA GLY A 71 -26.48 26.27 -12.89
C GLY A 71 -27.61 25.82 -13.82
N ALA A 72 -27.81 26.59 -14.89
CA ALA A 72 -28.63 26.17 -16.02
C ALA A 72 -27.93 25.05 -16.82
N ASP A 73 -28.66 24.34 -17.67
CA ASP A 73 -28.13 23.19 -18.42
C ASP A 73 -26.88 23.53 -19.27
N GLU A 74 -26.82 24.76 -19.77
CA GLU A 74 -25.70 25.30 -20.57
C GLU A 74 -24.52 25.80 -19.72
N GLU A 75 -24.70 25.93 -18.40
CA GLU A 75 -23.67 26.38 -17.48
C GLU A 75 -22.92 25.20 -16.85
N GLY A 76 -21.61 25.18 -17.05
CA GLY A 76 -20.77 24.11 -16.51
C GLY A 76 -20.94 22.80 -17.28
N PHE A 77 -21.05 21.69 -16.56
CA PHE A 77 -21.41 20.40 -17.14
C PHE A 77 -22.80 20.01 -16.64
N TYR A 78 -23.82 20.02 -17.50
CA TYR A 78 -25.19 19.62 -17.15
C TYR A 78 -25.71 20.37 -15.90
N GLY A 79 -25.49 21.69 -15.82
CA GLY A 79 -25.85 22.51 -14.65
C GLY A 79 -24.96 22.34 -13.41
N PHE A 80 -23.93 21.48 -13.46
CA PHE A 80 -22.89 21.41 -12.43
C PHE A 80 -21.80 22.47 -12.70
N LEU A 81 -21.72 23.46 -11.81
CA LEU A 81 -20.78 24.57 -11.95
C LEU A 81 -19.33 24.10 -11.76
N PHE A 82 -18.41 24.62 -12.58
CA PHE A 82 -16.98 24.26 -12.50
C PHE A 82 -16.35 24.46 -11.12
N PRO A 83 -16.62 25.55 -10.37
CA PRO A 83 -16.10 25.72 -9.01
C PRO A 83 -16.49 24.56 -8.08
N ASP A 84 -17.75 24.12 -8.15
CA ASP A 84 -18.28 23.04 -7.31
C ASP A 84 -17.60 21.71 -7.65
N ILE A 85 -17.43 21.44 -8.94
CA ILE A 85 -16.71 20.24 -9.41
C ILE A 85 -15.27 20.25 -8.90
N GLN A 86 -14.58 21.39 -8.96
CA GLN A 86 -13.21 21.52 -8.46
C GLN A 86 -13.13 21.31 -6.94
N GLU A 87 -14.08 21.83 -6.17
CA GLU A 87 -14.14 21.61 -4.72
C GLU A 87 -14.38 20.14 -4.37
N GLU A 88 -15.31 19.48 -5.07
CA GLU A 88 -15.56 18.06 -4.83
C GLU A 88 -14.37 17.20 -5.23
N LEU A 89 -13.66 17.53 -6.31
CA LEU A 89 -12.42 16.86 -6.69
C LEU A 89 -11.31 17.01 -5.64
N LYS A 90 -11.14 18.20 -5.06
CA LYS A 90 -10.20 18.41 -3.94
C LYS A 90 -10.56 17.52 -2.76
N ARG A 91 -11.86 17.43 -2.43
CA ARG A 91 -12.33 16.56 -1.35
C ARG A 91 -12.09 15.08 -1.66
N VAL A 92 -12.37 14.62 -2.88
CA VAL A 92 -12.12 13.23 -3.29
C VAL A 92 -10.63 12.89 -3.21
N ALA A 93 -9.76 13.82 -3.62
CA ALA A 93 -8.31 13.64 -3.49
C ALA A 93 -7.88 13.52 -2.01
N GLN A 94 -8.40 14.37 -1.14
CA GLN A 94 -8.15 14.32 0.31
C GLN A 94 -8.69 13.03 0.93
N LYS A 95 -9.88 12.56 0.55
CA LYS A 95 -10.42 11.26 0.97
C LYS A 95 -9.51 10.11 0.56
N GLY A 96 -9.00 10.12 -0.67
CA GLY A 96 -8.05 9.12 -1.14
C GLY A 96 -6.73 9.15 -0.36
N GLN A 97 -6.24 10.34 0.00
CA GLN A 97 -5.05 10.49 0.86
C GLN A 97 -5.31 9.98 2.28
N ALA A 98 -6.42 10.37 2.90
CA ALA A 98 -6.85 9.91 4.22
C ALA A 98 -6.92 8.38 4.28
N LEU A 99 -7.52 7.75 3.26
CA LEU A 99 -7.57 6.30 3.16
C LEU A 99 -6.17 5.71 3.11
N ARG A 100 -5.27 6.22 2.25
CA ARG A 100 -3.91 5.65 2.11
C ARG A 100 -3.03 5.86 3.34
N SER A 101 -3.09 7.04 3.96
CA SER A 101 -2.21 7.44 5.06
C SER A 101 -2.72 7.00 6.44
N ALA A 102 -4.00 6.69 6.59
CA ALA A 102 -4.64 6.42 7.88
C ALA A 102 -4.43 7.54 8.93
N LEU A 103 -5.02 7.37 10.11
CA LEU A 103 -5.04 8.41 11.14
C LEU A 103 -3.64 8.89 11.56
N HIS A 104 -2.64 8.01 11.65
CA HIS A 104 -1.33 8.36 12.19
C HIS A 104 -0.42 9.16 11.25
N TYR A 105 -0.66 9.09 9.94
CA TYR A 105 0.21 9.72 8.93
C TYR A 105 -0.53 10.74 8.07
N PHE A 106 -1.80 11.01 8.35
CA PHE A 106 -2.59 11.99 7.62
C PHE A 106 -2.46 13.38 8.23
N CYS A 107 -1.55 14.18 7.68
CA CYS A 107 -1.23 15.53 8.16
C CYS A 107 -1.22 16.56 7.01
N CYS A 108 -1.19 17.85 7.37
CA CYS A 108 -1.09 18.92 6.38
C CYS A 108 0.22 18.81 5.59
N PRO A 109 0.19 18.79 4.24
CA PRO A 109 1.42 18.68 3.45
C PRO A 109 2.32 19.92 3.52
N LEU A 110 1.78 21.07 3.96
CA LEU A 110 2.53 22.34 4.02
C LEU A 110 3.25 22.54 5.35
N CYS A 111 2.57 22.27 6.47
CA CYS A 111 3.11 22.54 7.81
C CYS A 111 3.22 21.30 8.70
N ARG A 112 2.80 20.12 8.22
CA ARG A 112 2.72 18.86 8.97
C ARG A 112 1.85 18.89 10.23
N ASP A 113 1.07 19.95 10.44
CA ASP A 113 0.07 19.95 11.49
C ASP A 113 -0.96 18.86 11.20
N MET A 114 -1.04 17.90 12.13
CA MET A 114 -1.94 16.76 12.05
C MET A 114 -3.28 17.08 12.69
N VAL A 115 -3.28 17.76 13.84
CA VAL A 115 -4.47 17.89 14.69
C VAL A 115 -5.49 18.84 14.07
N THR A 116 -5.08 20.05 13.68
CA THR A 116 -6.00 21.01 13.05
C THR A 116 -6.43 20.51 11.69
N PHE A 117 -5.49 19.94 10.93
CA PHE A 117 -5.78 19.40 9.60
C PHE A 117 -6.82 18.29 9.65
N GLN A 118 -6.65 17.28 10.50
CA GLN A 118 -7.63 16.20 10.63
C GLN A 118 -9.00 16.69 11.07
N LYS A 119 -9.06 17.64 12.02
CA LYS A 119 -10.33 18.29 12.44
C LYS A 119 -11.04 18.95 11.25
N GLU A 120 -10.31 19.67 10.41
CA GLU A 120 -10.88 20.27 9.20
C GLU A 120 -11.32 19.20 8.20
N MET A 121 -10.56 18.12 8.01
CA MET A 121 -10.95 17.02 7.13
C MET A 121 -12.24 16.35 7.62
N PHE A 122 -12.41 16.16 8.93
CA PHE A 122 -13.68 15.69 9.52
C PHE A 122 -14.84 16.67 9.28
N ARG A 123 -14.62 17.98 9.45
CA ARG A 123 -15.64 19.01 9.12
C ARG A 123 -16.06 18.96 7.65
N LEU A 124 -15.12 18.66 6.75
CA LEU A 124 -15.39 18.43 5.33
C LEU A 124 -16.03 17.06 5.03
N GLY A 125 -16.40 16.27 6.05
CA GLY A 125 -17.04 14.96 5.92
C GLY A 125 -16.10 13.88 5.36
N ILE A 126 -14.79 14.03 5.59
CA ILE A 126 -13.78 13.03 5.26
C ILE A 126 -13.61 12.13 6.48
N LYS A 127 -14.01 10.86 6.34
CA LYS A 127 -13.73 9.83 7.33
C LYS A 127 -12.29 9.35 7.16
N ILE A 128 -11.52 9.35 8.24
CA ILE A 128 -10.14 8.87 8.28
C ILE A 128 -10.14 7.55 9.05
N PRO A 129 -9.77 6.42 8.43
CA PRO A 129 -9.74 5.13 9.12
C PRO A 129 -8.64 5.11 10.18
N ASP A 130 -8.93 4.51 11.32
CA ASP A 130 -7.96 4.30 12.38
C ASP A 130 -7.38 2.89 12.21
N ARG A 131 -6.49 2.74 11.22
CA ARG A 131 -6.00 1.42 10.79
C ARG A 131 -5.17 0.65 11.83
N LEU A 132 -4.76 1.26 12.94
CA LEU A 132 -4.18 0.52 14.08
C LEU A 132 -5.26 -0.18 14.93
N VAL A 133 -6.52 0.24 14.84
CA VAL A 133 -7.64 -0.35 15.59
C VAL A 133 -8.58 -1.14 14.67
N ASP A 134 -8.73 -0.71 13.40
CA ASP A 134 -9.64 -1.31 12.42
C ASP A 134 -9.07 -2.56 11.72
N ALA A 135 -7.80 -2.86 11.95
CA ALA A 135 -7.22 -4.15 11.62
C ALA A 135 -7.64 -5.16 12.69
N ALA A 136 -8.65 -5.99 12.42
CA ALA A 136 -9.09 -7.05 13.34
C ALA A 136 -7.95 -8.02 13.77
N TRP A 137 -6.81 -8.00 13.06
CA TRP A 137 -5.62 -8.77 13.37
C TRP A 137 -4.64 -8.06 14.34
N GLU A 138 -4.83 -6.76 14.63
CA GLU A 138 -4.13 -6.04 15.71
C GLU A 138 -4.90 -6.10 17.05
N GLU A 139 -5.78 -7.11 17.24
CA GLU A 139 -6.23 -7.43 18.60
C GLU A 139 -5.04 -7.91 19.45
N ASN A 140 -4.96 -7.41 20.69
CA ASN A 140 -3.93 -7.73 21.68
C ASN A 140 -3.77 -9.25 21.89
N GLY A 141 -2.92 -9.88 21.09
CA GLY A 141 -2.64 -11.32 21.18
C GLY A 141 -3.23 -12.19 20.06
N ALA A 142 -3.78 -11.64 18.98
CA ALA A 142 -4.33 -12.42 17.86
C ALA A 142 -3.32 -13.37 17.19
N PHE A 143 -2.02 -13.17 17.42
CA PHE A 143 -0.93 -14.04 16.98
C PHE A 143 -0.05 -14.53 18.14
N ALA A 144 -0.48 -14.38 19.40
CA ALA A 144 0.30 -14.86 20.55
C ALA A 144 0.66 -16.35 20.41
N ASP A 145 -0.28 -17.14 19.88
CA ASP A 145 -0.10 -18.57 19.62
C ASP A 145 0.88 -18.85 18.45
N HIS A 146 1.05 -17.92 17.51
CA HIS A 146 2.04 -18.03 16.42
C HIS A 146 3.48 -17.74 16.86
N TYR A 147 3.69 -17.13 18.04
CA TYR A 147 5.02 -16.95 18.61
C TYR A 147 5.47 -18.11 19.51
N GLN A 148 4.57 -19.06 19.82
CA GLN A 148 4.92 -20.26 20.56
C GLN A 148 5.68 -21.21 19.64
N ARG A 149 7.01 -21.22 19.78
CA ARG A 149 7.83 -22.26 19.16
C ARG A 149 7.46 -23.61 19.77
N HIS A 150 7.38 -24.63 18.91
CA HIS A 150 7.23 -26.01 19.35
C HIS A 150 8.29 -26.35 20.42
N SER A 151 7.90 -27.03 21.49
CA SER A 151 8.76 -27.23 22.66
C SER A 151 8.76 -28.67 23.18
N SER A 152 8.33 -29.64 22.37
CA SER A 152 8.28 -31.06 22.76
C SER A 152 9.04 -31.97 21.80
N CYS A 153 9.34 -33.19 22.23
CA CYS A 153 9.93 -34.22 21.39
C CYS A 153 8.86 -35.12 20.74
N ASP A 154 8.80 -35.08 19.41
CA ASP A 154 7.90 -35.88 18.56
C ASP A 154 8.49 -37.24 18.16
N SER A 155 9.72 -37.55 18.55
CA SER A 155 10.33 -38.85 18.24
C SER A 155 9.59 -40.00 18.93
N SER A 156 9.36 -41.08 18.19
CA SER A 156 8.75 -42.31 18.68
C SER A 156 9.76 -43.47 18.55
N PRO A 157 10.31 -44.00 19.67
CA PRO A 157 10.11 -43.61 21.07
C PRO A 157 10.93 -42.37 21.50
N CYS A 158 10.44 -41.61 22.48
CA CYS A 158 11.26 -40.62 23.19
C CYS A 158 12.02 -41.32 24.32
N LEU A 159 13.33 -41.07 24.40
CA LEU A 159 14.25 -41.68 25.35
C LEU A 159 14.50 -40.81 26.59
N CYS A 160 13.95 -39.60 26.64
CA CYS A 160 14.15 -38.67 27.75
C CYS A 160 13.50 -39.21 29.03
N PRO A 161 14.24 -39.43 30.12
CA PRO A 161 13.70 -39.98 31.35
C PRO A 161 12.79 -38.99 32.10
N VAL A 162 12.96 -37.68 31.86
CA VAL A 162 12.20 -36.62 32.54
C VAL A 162 10.89 -36.31 31.82
N GLY A 163 10.86 -36.48 30.50
CA GLY A 163 9.66 -36.27 29.70
C GLY A 163 9.94 -35.60 28.35
N ARG A 164 8.90 -35.52 27.52
CA ARG A 164 9.00 -35.03 26.14
C ARG A 164 9.14 -33.51 26.04
N GLU A 165 8.66 -32.77 27.03
CA GLU A 165 8.66 -31.29 27.05
C GLU A 165 9.96 -30.68 27.61
N VAL A 166 10.89 -31.51 28.08
CA VAL A 166 12.16 -31.03 28.62
C VAL A 166 13.10 -30.68 27.47
N ALA A 167 13.58 -29.44 27.43
CA ALA A 167 14.59 -29.00 26.49
C ALA A 167 15.78 -28.42 27.27
N GLU A 168 16.88 -29.15 27.32
CA GLU A 168 18.13 -28.64 27.90
C GLU A 168 18.79 -27.64 26.94
N GLU A 169 19.53 -26.67 27.46
CA GLU A 169 20.27 -25.72 26.62
C GLU A 169 21.39 -26.42 25.85
N ASN A 170 22.07 -27.36 26.51
CA ASN A 170 23.16 -28.15 25.97
C ASN A 170 23.07 -29.60 26.47
N GLY A 171 23.56 -30.54 25.67
CA GLY A 171 23.59 -31.95 26.03
C GLY A 171 22.57 -32.81 25.28
N PRO A 172 22.43 -34.10 25.64
CA PRO A 172 21.69 -35.08 24.86
C PRO A 172 20.18 -34.81 24.79
N TRP A 173 19.64 -34.00 25.70
CA TRP A 173 18.24 -33.63 25.79
C TRP A 173 17.96 -32.21 25.30
N ARG A 174 18.93 -31.58 24.60
CA ARG A 174 18.61 -30.36 23.84
C ARG A 174 17.60 -30.68 22.74
N LEU A 175 16.65 -29.77 22.56
CA LEU A 175 15.58 -29.91 21.57
C LEU A 175 15.97 -29.21 20.27
N LEU A 176 16.00 -29.98 19.18
CA LEU A 176 16.22 -29.48 17.83
C LEU A 176 14.88 -29.41 17.10
N LEU A 177 14.55 -28.23 16.55
CA LEU A 177 13.36 -28.03 15.73
C LEU A 177 13.66 -28.34 14.26
N CYS A 178 12.64 -28.83 13.55
CA CYS A 178 12.78 -29.08 12.12
C CYS A 178 13.10 -27.78 11.39
N HIS A 179 14.19 -27.76 10.65
CA HIS A 179 14.66 -26.58 9.92
C HIS A 179 13.64 -26.08 8.90
N SER A 180 12.89 -26.99 8.27
CA SER A 180 11.98 -26.63 7.18
C SER A 180 10.60 -26.18 7.67
N CYS A 181 10.03 -26.82 8.70
CA CYS A 181 8.66 -26.52 9.16
C CYS A 181 8.56 -25.86 10.54
N GLY A 182 9.60 -25.94 11.37
CA GLY A 182 9.60 -25.45 12.76
C GLY A 182 8.52 -26.02 13.68
N SER A 183 7.69 -26.94 13.17
CA SER A 183 6.47 -27.43 13.82
C SER A 183 6.65 -28.78 14.50
N CYS A 184 7.81 -29.42 14.29
CA CYS A 184 8.22 -30.65 14.96
C CYS A 184 9.53 -30.42 15.70
N GLY A 185 9.74 -31.15 16.79
CA GLY A 185 10.95 -31.17 17.58
C GLY A 185 11.45 -32.58 17.87
N THR A 186 12.76 -32.74 18.03
CA THR A 186 13.36 -33.97 18.54
C THR A 186 14.47 -33.67 19.53
N HIS A 187 14.63 -34.52 20.55
CA HIS A 187 15.87 -34.48 21.32
C HIS A 187 17.01 -35.01 20.47
N GLN A 188 18.18 -34.42 20.64
CA GLN A 188 19.39 -34.86 19.96
C GLN A 188 19.60 -36.38 20.07
N ARG A 189 19.47 -36.93 21.28
CA ARG A 189 19.62 -38.37 21.53
C ARG A 189 18.46 -39.22 20.98
N CYS A 190 17.25 -38.67 20.91
CA CYS A 190 16.08 -39.36 20.36
C CYS A 190 16.14 -39.55 18.84
N SER A 191 16.91 -38.72 18.13
CA SER A 191 17.18 -38.86 16.69
C SER A 191 18.60 -39.32 16.38
N ASN A 192 19.37 -39.76 17.38
CA ASN A 192 20.76 -40.24 17.23
C ASN A 192 21.67 -39.23 16.48
N LEU A 193 21.58 -37.95 16.85
CA LEU A 193 22.33 -36.86 16.23
C LEU A 193 23.67 -36.65 16.95
N GLY A 194 24.73 -36.32 16.18
CA GLY A 194 26.06 -36.00 16.71
C GLY A 194 26.07 -34.70 17.52
N GLU A 195 27.12 -34.50 18.33
CA GLU A 195 27.25 -33.34 19.21
C GLU A 195 27.35 -32.01 18.43
N ASP A 196 27.93 -32.02 17.23
CA ASP A 196 28.13 -30.83 16.38
C ASP A 196 26.95 -30.54 15.43
N VAL A 197 25.83 -31.27 15.55
CA VAL A 197 24.70 -31.12 14.62
C VAL A 197 23.73 -30.05 15.13
N ASP A 198 23.66 -28.92 14.42
CA ASP A 198 22.73 -27.81 14.75
C ASP A 198 21.49 -27.74 13.83
N SER A 199 21.39 -28.63 12.84
CA SER A 199 20.24 -28.72 11.95
C SER A 199 19.63 -30.12 11.95
N TRP A 200 18.31 -30.19 11.98
CA TRP A 200 17.54 -31.43 11.88
C TRP A 200 16.30 -31.19 11.02
N GLU A 201 15.86 -32.22 10.31
CA GLU A 201 14.62 -32.20 9.53
C GLU A 201 13.73 -33.37 9.97
N CYS A 202 12.42 -33.13 10.06
CA CYS A 202 11.47 -34.18 10.36
C CYS A 202 11.25 -35.08 9.15
N ARG A 203 10.68 -36.27 9.38
CA ARG A 203 10.44 -37.28 8.34
C ARG A 203 9.68 -36.71 7.13
N ASP A 204 8.72 -35.84 7.37
CA ASP A 204 7.88 -35.26 6.32
C ASP A 204 8.65 -34.23 5.47
N CYS A 205 9.61 -33.52 6.07
CA CYS A 205 10.43 -32.54 5.38
C CYS A 205 11.64 -33.18 4.67
N SER A 206 12.29 -34.17 5.28
CA SER A 206 13.47 -34.84 4.70
C SER A 206 13.17 -35.60 3.41
N ASN A 207 11.92 -35.98 3.18
CA ASN A 207 11.51 -36.74 1.99
C ASN A 207 11.13 -35.85 0.78
N THR A 208 11.33 -34.53 0.88
CA THR A 208 11.00 -33.57 -0.19
C THR A 208 12.20 -33.23 -1.09
N GLY A 209 13.33 -33.93 -0.95
CA GLY A 209 14.56 -33.69 -1.70
C GLY A 209 14.61 -34.36 -3.08
N THR A 210 14.40 -33.55 -4.11
CA THR A 210 14.79 -33.69 -5.55
C THR A 210 13.81 -34.32 -6.53
N GLY A 211 13.22 -33.45 -7.37
CA GLY A 211 12.91 -33.75 -8.77
C GLY A 211 11.43 -33.89 -9.14
N GLU A 212 10.74 -32.77 -9.33
CA GLU A 212 9.92 -32.48 -10.53
C GLU A 212 9.30 -31.09 -10.39
N GLY A 213 9.67 -30.19 -11.31
CA GLY A 213 9.07 -28.87 -11.40
C GLY A 213 7.63 -28.96 -11.90
N CYS A 214 6.78 -28.03 -11.47
CA CYS A 214 5.58 -27.69 -12.23
C CYS A 214 5.40 -26.18 -12.26
N SER A 215 5.55 -25.69 -13.49
CA SER A 215 5.08 -24.43 -14.05
C SER A 215 3.77 -23.93 -13.44
N TRP A 216 3.75 -22.66 -13.05
CA TRP A 216 2.52 -21.91 -12.86
C TRP A 216 1.88 -21.74 -14.25
N GLY A 217 0.81 -22.48 -14.51
CA GLY A 217 0.12 -22.41 -15.79
C GLY A 217 -1.26 -23.04 -15.75
N ALA A 218 -2.26 -22.16 -15.66
CA ALA A 218 -3.55 -22.18 -16.36
C ALA A 218 -4.76 -22.05 -15.43
N GLY A 219 -5.40 -20.88 -15.52
CA GLY A 219 -6.65 -20.57 -14.86
C GLY A 219 -7.80 -21.44 -15.37
N HIS A 220 -8.63 -21.89 -14.43
CA HIS A 220 -9.94 -22.44 -14.75
C HIS A 220 -10.93 -21.32 -15.04
N LYS A 221 -11.47 -21.33 -16.27
CA LYS A 221 -12.69 -20.65 -16.65
C LYS A 221 -13.86 -21.29 -15.91
N VAL A 222 -14.58 -20.50 -15.12
CA VAL A 222 -15.90 -20.86 -14.62
C VAL A 222 -16.90 -20.67 -15.77
N GLN A 223 -17.43 -21.76 -16.30
CA GLN A 223 -18.58 -21.71 -17.20
C GLN A 223 -19.87 -21.56 -16.39
N ARG A 224 -20.64 -20.52 -16.70
CA ARG A 224 -22.05 -20.39 -16.31
C ARG A 224 -22.87 -21.41 -17.08
N ALA A 225 -23.62 -22.25 -16.36
CA ALA A 225 -24.74 -22.98 -16.94
C ALA A 225 -25.93 -22.01 -17.11
N MET A 226 -26.59 -22.12 -18.25
CA MET A 226 -27.95 -21.62 -18.49
C MET A 226 -28.95 -22.64 -17.97
#